data_AF-A0A7K1TMF9-F1
#
_entry.id   AF-A0A7K1TMF9-F1
#
_cell.length_a   1.000
_cell.length_b   1.000
_cell.length_c   1.000
_cell.angle_alpha   90.00
_cell.angle_beta   90.00
_cell.angle_gamma   90.00
#
_symmetry.space_group_name_H-M   'P 1'
#
loop_
_entity.id
_entity.type
_entity.pdbx_description
1 polymer ?
#
loop_
_entity_poly.entity_id
_entity_poly.type
_entity_poly.pdbx_seq_one_letter_code
_entity_poly.pdbx_strand_id
1 'polypeptide(L)'
;MFSAIARIVRTPDLRRKIGFTLAIIALYRLGSNVPAPFVDFPNVETCLAASAGTEGLLGLVNLFSGGALLKLSIFALGVMPYITATIIVQLLRVVIPHFETLHKEGQAGQAKLTQYTRYLTIALALLQSTTLVTVARSGQLFGSASDPSCQALLTNDVWWAQLLMIFALTAGTGLIMWFAELVTERGIGNGMSLLIFTSIAATFPAAMWAIWEAKGFEVFLMVLIVGIIVMALVVFVEQSQRRIPVQYAKRMVGRRTYGGTNTYIPLKVNMAGVIPIIFASSLLYIPMLIAQFNTPTDGSAPPEWVTWISQHFTTGDSPLYMLVYFLLIIGFTYFYVAITFNPVEVADNMKKYGGFIPGIRAGRPTAEYLDYVLTRITFPGSLYIGLIALIPLIALSTVQANQNFPFGGASILIIVGVGLETVKQIDAQLQQRHYEGLLR
;
A
#
# COMPACT_ATOMS: atom_id res chain seq x y z
N MET A 1 -0.29 17.08 21.12
CA MET A 1 -0.87 15.76 20.75
C MET A 1 -1.39 14.97 21.95
N PHE A 2 -0.70 14.91 23.10
CA PHE A 2 -1.18 14.18 24.29
C PHE A 2 -2.55 14.63 24.85
N SER A 3 -2.89 15.92 24.76
CA SER A 3 -4.23 16.40 25.11
C SER A 3 -5.33 15.96 24.13
N ALA A 4 -4.98 15.53 22.91
CA ALA A 4 -5.93 14.94 21.96
C ALA A 4 -6.20 13.48 22.30
N ILE A 5 -5.17 12.71 22.72
CA ILE A 5 -5.31 11.32 23.18
C ILE A 5 -6.24 11.24 24.41
N ALA A 6 -6.07 12.13 25.38
CA ALA A 6 -6.96 12.21 26.54
C ALA A 6 -8.41 12.59 26.16
N ARG A 7 -8.60 13.40 25.11
CA ARG A 7 -9.91 13.79 24.59
C ARG A 7 -10.60 12.67 23.81
N ILE A 8 -9.84 11.90 23.04
CA ILE A 8 -10.30 10.70 22.32
C ILE A 8 -10.95 9.70 23.27
N VAL A 9 -10.31 9.42 24.42
CA VAL A 9 -10.81 8.46 25.42
C VAL A 9 -12.08 8.96 26.11
N ARG A 10 -12.29 10.28 26.21
CA ARG A 10 -13.49 10.88 26.84
C ARG A 10 -14.73 10.82 25.96
N THR A 11 -14.60 10.77 24.63
CA THR A 11 -15.75 10.74 23.72
C THR A 11 -16.28 9.30 23.52
N PRO A 12 -17.53 8.99 23.94
CA PRO A 12 -18.04 7.62 23.92
C PRO A 12 -18.18 7.02 22.52
N ASP A 13 -18.57 7.81 21.53
CA ASP A 13 -18.69 7.35 20.13
C ASP A 13 -17.32 7.02 19.53
N LEU A 14 -16.33 7.90 19.71
CA LEU A 14 -15.00 7.69 19.18
C LEU A 14 -14.32 6.49 19.85
N ARG A 15 -14.52 6.32 21.16
CA ARG A 15 -14.08 5.13 21.91
C ARG A 15 -14.71 3.86 21.36
N ARG A 16 -16.01 3.85 21.04
CA ARG A 16 -16.68 2.69 20.44
C ARG A 16 -16.13 2.35 19.07
N LYS A 17 -15.87 3.35 18.22
CA LYS A 17 -15.27 3.18 16.90
C LYS A 17 -13.82 2.66 16.98
N ILE A 18 -13.01 3.19 17.89
CA ILE A 18 -11.64 2.71 18.14
C ILE A 18 -11.67 1.27 18.65
N GLY A 19 -12.50 0.99 19.66
CA GLY A 19 -12.63 -0.36 20.23
C GLY A 19 -13.06 -1.38 19.18
N PHE A 20 -14.00 -1.01 18.29
CA PHE A 20 -14.40 -1.84 17.17
C PHE A 20 -13.26 -2.09 16.17
N THR A 21 -12.50 -1.03 15.83
CA THR A 21 -11.36 -1.13 14.92
C THR A 21 -10.26 -2.04 15.51
N LEU A 22 -9.93 -1.86 16.80
CA LEU A 22 -8.97 -2.71 17.51
C LEU A 22 -9.43 -4.17 17.62
N ALA A 23 -10.72 -4.40 17.82
CA ALA A 23 -11.28 -5.76 17.84
C ALA A 23 -11.11 -6.46 16.48
N ILE A 24 -11.36 -5.75 15.37
CA ILE A 24 -11.13 -6.31 14.03
C ILE A 24 -9.64 -6.57 13.78
N ILE A 25 -8.75 -5.66 14.18
CA ILE A 25 -7.31 -5.85 14.06
C ILE A 25 -6.85 -7.08 14.85
N ALA A 26 -7.39 -7.29 16.06
CA ALA A 26 -7.11 -8.47 16.86
C ALA A 26 -7.60 -9.77 16.16
N LEU A 27 -8.81 -9.77 15.59
CA LEU A 27 -9.33 -10.91 14.82
C LEU A 27 -8.50 -11.19 13.56
N TYR A 28 -8.11 -10.15 12.83
CA TYR A 28 -7.22 -10.25 11.67
C TYR A 28 -5.88 -10.89 12.07
N ARG A 29 -5.30 -10.46 13.20
CA ARG A 29 -4.05 -11.04 13.71
C ARG A 29 -4.20 -12.47 14.20
N LEU A 30 -5.30 -12.80 14.85
CA LEU A 30 -5.59 -14.17 15.25
C LEU A 30 -5.60 -15.08 14.01
N GLY A 31 -6.33 -14.71 12.95
CA GLY A 31 -6.37 -15.51 11.73
C GLY A 31 -5.04 -15.56 10.97
N SER A 32 -4.15 -14.56 11.11
CA SER A 32 -2.79 -14.63 10.54
C SER A 32 -1.90 -15.70 11.17
N ASN A 33 -2.24 -16.17 12.38
CA ASN A 33 -1.54 -17.25 13.08
C ASN A 33 -2.24 -18.62 12.95
N VAL A 34 -3.41 -18.68 12.31
CA VAL A 34 -4.10 -19.97 12.07
C VAL A 34 -3.56 -20.56 10.77
N PRO A 35 -2.82 -21.68 10.80
CA PRO A 35 -2.28 -22.29 9.59
C PRO A 35 -3.41 -22.76 8.67
N ALA A 36 -3.18 -22.74 7.36
CA ALA A 36 -4.12 -23.33 6.43
C ALA A 36 -4.23 -24.86 6.67
N PRO A 37 -5.37 -25.48 6.33
CA PRO A 37 -5.53 -26.92 6.41
C PRO A 37 -4.41 -27.63 5.62
N PHE A 38 -3.92 -28.75 6.14
CA PHE A 38 -2.88 -29.59 5.51
C PHE A 38 -1.46 -29.04 5.46
N VAL A 39 -1.16 -27.91 6.11
CA VAL A 39 0.19 -27.34 6.22
C VAL A 39 0.89 -27.82 7.50
N ASP A 40 2.11 -28.34 7.35
CA ASP A 40 2.99 -28.66 8.48
C ASP A 40 3.79 -27.43 8.93
N PHE A 41 3.29 -26.75 9.95
CA PHE A 41 3.91 -25.54 10.50
C PHE A 41 5.38 -25.73 10.96
N PRO A 42 5.78 -26.85 11.59
CA PRO A 42 7.18 -27.07 11.99
C PRO A 42 8.15 -27.15 10.79
N ASN A 43 7.73 -27.79 9.70
CA ASN A 43 8.55 -27.91 8.48
C ASN A 43 8.71 -26.56 7.78
N VAL A 44 7.64 -25.74 7.82
CA VAL A 44 7.68 -24.36 7.31
C VAL A 44 8.71 -23.53 8.07
N GLU A 45 8.75 -23.61 9.41
CA GLU A 45 9.70 -22.85 10.23
C GLU A 45 11.16 -23.29 10.00
N THR A 46 11.42 -24.59 9.85
CA THR A 46 12.76 -25.09 9.54
C THR A 46 13.25 -24.65 8.17
N CYS A 47 12.37 -24.66 7.17
CA CYS A 47 12.69 -24.17 5.82
C CYS A 47 12.91 -22.66 5.78
N LEU A 48 12.16 -21.92 6.59
CA LEU A 48 12.33 -20.49 6.75
C LEU A 48 13.71 -20.13 7.32
N ALA A 49 14.11 -20.86 8.37
CA ALA A 49 15.41 -20.69 9.00
C ALA A 49 16.56 -21.05 8.04
N ALA A 50 16.36 -22.05 7.18
CA ALA A 50 17.34 -22.48 6.17
C ALA A 50 17.43 -21.52 4.97
N SER A 51 16.35 -20.81 4.63
CA SER A 51 16.23 -20.04 3.38
C SER A 51 16.39 -18.52 3.56
N ALA A 52 17.00 -18.08 4.66
CA ALA A 52 17.20 -16.69 5.05
C ALA A 52 18.01 -15.81 4.07
N GLY A 53 18.35 -16.30 2.88
CA GLY A 53 19.16 -15.62 1.87
C GLY A 53 18.46 -15.28 0.54
N THR A 54 17.23 -15.71 0.28
CA THR A 54 16.68 -15.73 -1.09
C THR A 54 15.36 -14.96 -1.29
N GLU A 55 15.10 -13.89 -0.52
CA GLU A 55 13.77 -13.26 -0.49
C GLU A 55 13.75 -11.76 -0.79
N GLY A 56 14.10 -11.37 -2.02
CA GLY A 56 13.91 -9.99 -2.48
C GLY A 56 12.44 -9.56 -2.53
N LEU A 57 11.63 -10.22 -3.38
CA LEU A 57 10.23 -9.86 -3.62
C LEU A 57 9.24 -10.63 -2.73
N LEU A 58 9.54 -11.90 -2.43
CA LEU A 58 8.80 -12.70 -1.45
C LEU A 58 8.77 -12.01 -0.08
N GLY A 59 9.86 -11.35 0.32
CA GLY A 59 9.93 -10.53 1.53
C GLY A 59 8.97 -9.34 1.53
N LEU A 60 8.79 -8.66 0.38
CA LEU A 60 7.84 -7.54 0.25
C LEU A 60 6.37 -8.00 0.29
N VAL A 61 6.06 -9.12 -0.36
CA VAL A 61 4.73 -9.75 -0.26
C VAL A 61 4.47 -10.20 1.18
N ASN A 62 5.47 -10.81 1.82
CA ASN A 62 5.39 -11.24 3.20
C ASN A 62 5.15 -10.06 4.16
N LEU A 63 5.85 -8.95 3.95
CA LEU A 63 5.67 -7.71 4.71
C LEU A 63 4.22 -7.20 4.62
N PHE A 64 3.62 -7.20 3.42
CA PHE A 64 2.22 -6.79 3.24
C PHE A 64 1.22 -7.78 3.83
N SER A 65 1.57 -9.07 3.89
CA SER A 65 0.79 -10.10 4.59
C SER A 65 1.00 -10.07 6.11
N GLY A 66 1.95 -9.28 6.61
CA GLY A 66 2.29 -9.19 8.03
C GLY A 66 2.91 -10.48 8.61
N GLY A 67 3.64 -11.24 7.79
CA GLY A 67 4.25 -12.52 8.17
C GLY A 67 3.39 -13.76 7.86
N ALA A 68 2.18 -13.57 7.32
CA ALA A 68 1.21 -14.64 7.09
C ALA A 68 1.57 -15.53 5.89
N LEU A 69 2.20 -14.95 4.86
CA LEU A 69 2.62 -15.67 3.65
C LEU A 69 3.61 -16.79 3.99
N LEU A 70 4.66 -16.43 4.72
CA LEU A 70 5.72 -17.35 5.13
C LEU A 70 5.23 -18.44 6.07
N LYS A 71 4.12 -18.20 6.79
CA LYS A 71 3.47 -19.15 7.69
C LYS A 71 2.40 -20.01 7.01
N LEU A 72 2.13 -19.78 5.72
CA LEU A 72 1.03 -20.40 4.96
C LEU A 72 -0.30 -20.41 5.75
N SER A 73 -0.62 -19.29 6.40
CA SER A 73 -1.86 -19.16 7.17
C SER A 73 -3.09 -18.95 6.28
N ILE A 74 -4.29 -19.05 6.85
CA ILE A 74 -5.56 -18.79 6.12
C ILE A 74 -5.55 -17.38 5.49
N PHE A 75 -4.77 -16.45 6.05
CA PHE A 75 -4.59 -15.08 5.57
C PHE A 75 -3.27 -14.86 4.79
N ALA A 76 -2.65 -15.91 4.25
CA ALA A 76 -1.36 -15.83 3.56
C ALA A 76 -1.32 -14.80 2.42
N LEU A 77 -2.40 -14.70 1.62
CA LEU A 77 -2.52 -13.71 0.54
C LEU A 77 -2.70 -12.26 1.05
N GLY A 78 -3.11 -12.11 2.30
CA GLY A 78 -3.34 -10.82 2.94
C GLY A 78 -4.31 -9.94 2.17
N VAL A 79 -3.92 -8.67 2.01
CA VAL A 79 -4.73 -7.61 1.36
C VAL A 79 -4.40 -7.49 -0.14
N MET A 80 -3.40 -8.21 -0.65
CA MET A 80 -2.81 -8.02 -1.98
C MET A 80 -3.79 -8.24 -3.15
N PRO A 81 -4.64 -9.29 -3.16
CA PRO A 81 -5.63 -9.46 -4.23
C PRO A 81 -6.57 -8.26 -4.37
N TYR A 82 -6.97 -7.65 -3.25
CA TYR A 82 -7.86 -6.50 -3.25
C TYR A 82 -7.16 -5.22 -3.73
N ILE A 83 -5.92 -5.00 -3.28
CA ILE A 83 -5.10 -3.87 -3.74
C ILE A 83 -4.98 -3.94 -5.26
N THR A 84 -4.64 -5.12 -5.78
CA THR A 84 -4.52 -5.38 -7.22
C THR A 84 -5.84 -5.18 -7.96
N ALA A 85 -6.97 -5.65 -7.41
CA ALA A 85 -8.28 -5.46 -8.03
C ALA A 85 -8.67 -3.97 -8.09
N THR A 86 -8.46 -3.22 -7.00
CA THR A 86 -8.79 -1.78 -6.92
C THR A 86 -7.97 -0.99 -7.95
N ILE A 87 -6.70 -1.35 -8.05
CA ILE A 87 -5.75 -0.87 -9.05
C ILE A 87 -6.27 -1.10 -10.47
N ILE A 88 -6.65 -2.32 -10.80
CA ILE A 88 -7.12 -2.67 -12.14
C ILE A 88 -8.38 -1.86 -12.47
N VAL A 89 -9.33 -1.77 -11.54
CA VAL A 89 -10.55 -0.98 -11.72
C VAL A 89 -10.23 0.51 -11.89
N GLN A 90 -9.26 1.05 -11.17
CA GLN A 90 -8.81 2.44 -11.36
C GLN A 90 -8.20 2.68 -12.74
N LEU A 91 -7.39 1.75 -13.26
CA LEU A 91 -6.82 1.83 -14.61
C LEU A 91 -7.91 1.71 -15.69
N LEU A 92 -8.86 0.78 -15.50
CA LEU A 92 -9.97 0.57 -16.42
C LEU A 92 -10.87 1.81 -16.55
N ARG A 93 -10.95 2.67 -15.53
CA ARG A 93 -11.69 3.95 -15.62
C ARG A 93 -11.16 4.87 -16.71
N VAL A 94 -9.87 4.82 -17.01
CA VAL A 94 -9.25 5.70 -18.01
C VAL A 94 -9.34 5.10 -19.41
N VAL A 95 -9.26 3.77 -19.50
CA VAL A 95 -9.26 3.05 -20.78
C VAL A 95 -10.69 2.81 -21.28
N ILE A 96 -11.65 2.57 -20.37
CA ILE A 96 -13.02 2.21 -20.70
C ILE A 96 -13.98 3.34 -20.28
N PRO A 97 -14.64 4.03 -21.23
CA PRO A 97 -15.50 5.18 -20.93
C PRO A 97 -16.70 4.82 -20.05
N HIS A 98 -17.17 3.56 -20.07
CA HIS A 98 -18.23 3.10 -19.18
C HIS A 98 -17.85 3.16 -17.69
N PHE A 99 -16.60 2.85 -17.36
CA PHE A 99 -16.10 2.96 -15.98
C PHE A 99 -15.94 4.42 -15.56
N GLU A 100 -15.62 5.31 -16.50
CA GLU A 100 -15.60 6.76 -16.30
C GLU A 100 -17.00 7.33 -16.03
N THR A 101 -18.01 6.92 -16.81
CA THR A 101 -19.40 7.37 -16.60
C THR A 101 -19.94 6.91 -15.25
N LEU A 102 -19.65 5.66 -14.86
CA LEU A 102 -19.97 5.15 -13.52
C LEU A 102 -19.28 5.99 -12.43
N HIS A 103 -18.05 6.43 -12.62
CA HIS A 103 -17.38 7.31 -11.66
C HIS A 103 -18.08 8.68 -11.54
N LYS A 104 -18.58 9.21 -12.66
CA LYS A 104 -19.29 10.50 -12.74
C LYS A 104 -20.73 10.47 -12.22
N GLU A 105 -21.37 9.29 -12.14
CA GLU A 105 -22.70 9.08 -11.55
C GLU A 105 -22.74 9.30 -10.01
N GLY A 106 -21.61 9.57 -9.37
CA GLY A 106 -21.54 9.86 -7.94
C GLY A 106 -21.59 8.61 -7.06
N GLN A 107 -22.31 8.64 -5.94
CA GLN A 107 -22.29 7.56 -4.95
C GLN A 107 -22.80 6.22 -5.50
N ALA A 108 -23.85 6.24 -6.33
CA ALA A 108 -24.43 5.01 -6.88
C ALA A 108 -23.45 4.29 -7.83
N GLY A 109 -22.75 5.05 -8.68
CA GLY A 109 -21.77 4.48 -9.59
C GLY A 109 -20.48 4.06 -8.88
N GLN A 110 -20.05 4.77 -7.83
CA GLN A 110 -18.96 4.32 -6.97
C GLN A 110 -19.28 3.00 -6.25
N ALA A 111 -20.51 2.81 -5.79
CA ALA A 111 -20.93 1.54 -5.21
C ALA A 111 -20.86 0.37 -6.21
N LYS A 112 -21.26 0.60 -7.47
CA LYS A 112 -21.09 -0.39 -8.56
C LYS A 112 -19.61 -0.68 -8.85
N LEU A 113 -18.77 0.34 -8.89
CA LEU A 113 -17.32 0.16 -9.07
C LEU A 113 -16.72 -0.67 -7.94
N THR A 114 -17.12 -0.42 -6.69
CA THR A 114 -16.72 -1.24 -5.54
C THR A 114 -17.21 -2.68 -5.69
N GLN A 115 -18.43 -2.90 -6.18
CA GLN A 115 -18.94 -4.26 -6.44
C GLN A 115 -18.09 -4.99 -7.49
N TYR A 116 -17.68 -4.34 -8.58
CA TYR A 116 -16.76 -4.92 -9.55
C TYR A 116 -15.39 -5.22 -8.94
N THR A 117 -14.86 -4.31 -8.11
CA THR A 117 -13.62 -4.55 -7.36
C THR A 117 -13.74 -5.78 -6.47
N ARG A 118 -14.87 -6.01 -5.79
CA ARG A 118 -15.10 -7.20 -4.95
C ARG A 118 -15.06 -8.49 -5.76
N TYR A 119 -15.77 -8.55 -6.89
CA TYR A 119 -15.75 -9.74 -7.74
C TYR A 119 -14.36 -10.01 -8.33
N LEU A 120 -13.67 -8.96 -8.78
CA LEU A 120 -12.31 -9.08 -9.28
C LEU A 120 -11.34 -9.52 -8.19
N THR A 121 -11.51 -9.05 -6.95
CA THR A 121 -10.70 -9.46 -5.79
C THR A 121 -10.81 -10.97 -5.56
N ILE A 122 -12.02 -11.53 -5.57
CA ILE A 122 -12.24 -12.96 -5.37
C ILE A 122 -11.63 -13.77 -6.52
N ALA A 123 -11.80 -13.32 -7.76
CA ALA A 123 -11.21 -13.98 -8.93
C ALA A 123 -9.67 -13.98 -8.87
N LEU A 124 -9.06 -12.86 -8.50
CA LEU A 124 -7.61 -12.75 -8.33
C LEU A 124 -7.12 -13.57 -7.12
N ALA A 125 -7.88 -13.60 -6.02
CA ALA A 125 -7.54 -14.40 -4.85
C ALA A 125 -7.54 -15.90 -5.19
N LEU A 126 -8.48 -16.35 -6.02
CA LEU A 126 -8.53 -17.74 -6.49
C LEU A 126 -7.33 -18.08 -7.39
N LEU A 127 -6.94 -17.18 -8.30
CA LEU A 127 -5.75 -17.34 -9.15
C LEU A 127 -4.46 -17.35 -8.31
N GLN A 128 -4.30 -16.37 -7.41
CA GLN A 128 -3.11 -16.23 -6.58
C GLN A 128 -2.99 -17.35 -5.54
N SER A 129 -4.09 -17.81 -4.93
CA SER A 129 -4.06 -18.97 -4.03
C SER A 129 -3.67 -20.24 -4.75
N THR A 130 -4.16 -20.46 -5.98
CA THR A 130 -3.74 -21.60 -6.80
C THR A 130 -2.24 -21.55 -7.09
N THR A 131 -1.72 -20.37 -7.45
CA THR A 131 -0.28 -20.17 -7.70
C THR A 131 0.54 -20.42 -6.44
N LEU A 132 0.10 -19.91 -5.29
CA LEU A 132 0.81 -20.07 -4.02
C LEU A 132 0.81 -21.54 -3.56
N VAL A 133 -0.32 -22.25 -3.67
CA VAL A 133 -0.42 -23.67 -3.29
C VAL A 133 0.43 -24.54 -4.22
N THR A 134 0.46 -24.25 -5.52
CA THR A 134 1.27 -25.01 -6.49
C THR A 134 2.77 -24.79 -6.29
N VAL A 135 3.20 -23.55 -6.01
CA VAL A 135 4.60 -23.21 -5.73
C VAL A 135 5.04 -23.73 -4.35
N ALA A 136 4.15 -23.72 -3.36
CA ALA A 136 4.40 -24.34 -2.06
C ALA A 136 4.61 -25.86 -2.19
N ARG A 137 3.81 -26.52 -3.05
CA ARG A 137 3.96 -27.95 -3.33
C ARG A 137 5.25 -28.30 -4.06
N SER A 138 5.68 -27.48 -5.02
CA SER A 138 6.91 -27.75 -5.77
C SER A 138 8.19 -27.53 -4.95
N GLY A 139 8.09 -27.11 -3.68
CA GLY A 139 9.22 -26.76 -2.83
C GLY A 139 9.98 -25.51 -3.29
N GLN A 140 9.49 -24.83 -4.35
CA GLN A 140 10.14 -23.67 -4.93
C GLN A 140 9.84 -22.37 -4.19
N LEU A 141 8.88 -22.39 -3.25
CA LEU A 141 8.51 -21.21 -2.46
C LEU A 141 9.68 -20.60 -1.69
N PHE A 142 10.59 -21.44 -1.18
CA PHE A 142 11.74 -21.02 -0.38
C PHE A 142 13.08 -21.12 -1.12
N GLY A 143 13.07 -21.45 -2.43
CA GLY A 143 14.29 -21.55 -3.25
C GLY A 143 15.26 -22.69 -2.89
N SER A 144 14.98 -23.45 -1.83
CA SER A 144 15.81 -24.55 -1.32
C SER A 144 15.19 -25.90 -1.68
N ALA A 145 15.32 -26.33 -2.94
CA ALA A 145 14.83 -27.63 -3.40
C ALA A 145 15.64 -28.84 -2.86
N SER A 146 16.73 -28.58 -2.12
CA SER A 146 17.71 -29.58 -1.66
C SER A 146 17.41 -30.20 -0.30
N ASP A 147 16.47 -29.66 0.50
CA ASP A 147 16.11 -30.22 1.80
C ASP A 147 14.78 -31.00 1.72
N PRO A 148 14.73 -32.30 2.07
CA PRO A 148 13.52 -33.11 2.05
C PRO A 148 12.38 -32.53 2.90
N SER A 149 12.70 -31.76 3.95
CA SER A 149 11.72 -31.09 4.80
C SER A 149 10.97 -29.96 4.07
N CYS A 150 11.61 -29.32 3.07
CA CYS A 150 11.02 -28.25 2.27
C CYS A 150 10.22 -28.74 1.06
N GLN A 151 10.32 -30.03 0.73
CA GLN A 151 9.45 -30.68 -0.25
C GLN A 151 8.15 -31.20 0.37
N ALA A 152 8.13 -31.47 1.69
CA ALA A 152 6.97 -31.96 2.44
C ALA A 152 6.30 -30.86 3.30
N LEU A 153 6.05 -29.69 2.71
CA LEU A 153 5.31 -28.60 3.38
C LEU A 153 3.81 -28.92 3.51
N LEU A 154 3.31 -29.82 2.66
CA LEU A 154 1.93 -30.26 2.61
C LEU A 154 1.84 -31.71 3.10
N THR A 155 1.06 -31.94 4.16
CA THR A 155 0.77 -33.28 4.71
C THR A 155 0.04 -34.20 3.74
N ASN A 156 -0.64 -33.63 2.74
CA ASN A 156 -1.52 -34.38 1.83
C ASN A 156 -1.51 -33.78 0.41
N ASP A 157 -0.96 -34.52 -0.54
CA ASP A 157 -0.82 -34.13 -1.95
C ASP A 157 -2.06 -34.42 -2.82
N VAL A 158 -3.15 -34.93 -2.24
CA VAL A 158 -4.32 -35.30 -3.02
C VAL A 158 -5.06 -34.05 -3.54
N TRP A 159 -5.56 -34.13 -4.77
CA TRP A 159 -6.24 -33.04 -5.49
C TRP A 159 -7.39 -32.37 -4.69
N TRP A 160 -8.11 -33.12 -3.85
CA TRP A 160 -9.19 -32.57 -3.02
C TRP A 160 -8.67 -31.73 -1.85
N ALA A 161 -7.50 -32.08 -1.27
CA ALA A 161 -6.87 -31.29 -0.21
C ALA A 161 -6.36 -29.94 -0.76
N GLN A 162 -5.86 -29.94 -2.00
CA GLN A 162 -5.44 -28.73 -2.72
C GLN A 162 -6.61 -27.79 -2.99
N LEU A 163 -7.75 -28.33 -3.47
CA LEU A 163 -8.96 -27.53 -3.64
C LEU A 163 -9.43 -26.95 -2.31
N LEU A 164 -9.40 -27.71 -1.23
CA LEU A 164 -9.79 -27.24 0.10
C LEU A 164 -8.88 -26.10 0.58
N MET A 165 -7.57 -26.18 0.38
CA MET A 165 -6.63 -25.10 0.67
C MET A 165 -6.92 -23.84 -0.18
N ILE A 166 -7.12 -24.00 -1.49
CA ILE A 166 -7.45 -22.88 -2.39
C ILE A 166 -8.72 -22.17 -1.93
N PHE A 167 -9.77 -22.93 -1.58
CA PHE A 167 -11.01 -22.37 -1.03
C PHE A 167 -10.78 -21.70 0.32
N ALA A 168 -9.99 -22.29 1.22
CA ALA A 168 -9.69 -21.71 2.52
C ALA A 168 -8.94 -20.37 2.40
N LEU A 169 -7.91 -20.29 1.56
CA LEU A 169 -7.14 -19.06 1.30
C LEU A 169 -7.99 -17.99 0.61
N THR A 170 -8.83 -18.40 -0.35
CA THR A 170 -9.75 -17.48 -1.04
C THR A 170 -10.81 -16.94 -0.09
N ALA A 171 -11.40 -17.81 0.74
CA ALA A 171 -12.35 -17.41 1.78
C ALA A 171 -11.70 -16.51 2.83
N GLY A 172 -10.45 -16.80 3.22
CA GLY A 172 -9.66 -15.95 4.11
C GLY A 172 -9.49 -14.55 3.55
N THR A 173 -9.13 -14.43 2.27
CA THR A 173 -9.01 -13.13 1.58
C THR A 173 -10.36 -12.38 1.52
N GLY A 174 -11.46 -13.10 1.21
CA GLY A 174 -12.81 -12.52 1.20
C GLY A 174 -13.22 -11.99 2.58
N LEU A 175 -12.82 -12.69 3.65
CA LEU A 175 -13.06 -12.29 5.03
C LEU A 175 -12.23 -11.06 5.42
N ILE A 176 -10.96 -10.96 4.99
CA ILE A 176 -10.12 -9.76 5.18
C ILE A 176 -10.76 -8.54 4.49
N MET A 177 -11.22 -8.70 3.24
CA MET A 177 -11.92 -7.65 2.51
C MET A 177 -13.16 -7.19 3.28
N TRP A 178 -13.97 -8.13 3.77
CA TRP A 178 -15.14 -7.82 4.56
C TRP A 178 -14.80 -7.08 5.86
N PHE A 179 -13.77 -7.50 6.58
CA PHE A 179 -13.27 -6.81 7.78
C PHE A 179 -12.86 -5.36 7.49
N ALA A 180 -12.15 -5.13 6.39
CA ALA A 180 -11.71 -3.80 6.02
C ALA A 180 -12.89 -2.86 5.68
N GLU A 181 -13.92 -3.35 5.00
CA GLU A 181 -15.14 -2.59 4.75
C GLU A 181 -15.89 -2.29 6.05
N LEU A 182 -15.97 -3.27 6.95
CA LEU A 182 -16.59 -3.11 8.26
C LEU A 182 -15.88 -2.03 9.10
N VAL A 183 -14.55 -1.99 9.08
CA VAL A 183 -13.74 -0.92 9.71
C VAL A 183 -14.02 0.43 9.05
N THR A 184 -14.18 0.47 7.72
CA THR A 184 -14.45 1.72 7.00
C THR A 184 -15.84 2.29 7.35
N GLU A 185 -16.86 1.43 7.49
CA GLU A 185 -18.22 1.85 7.81
C GLU A 185 -18.41 2.19 9.30
N ARG A 186 -17.87 1.37 10.21
CA ARG A 186 -18.16 1.45 11.65
C ARG A 186 -16.98 1.90 12.49
N GLY A 187 -15.77 1.86 11.94
CA GLY A 187 -14.54 2.22 12.62
C GLY A 187 -14.09 3.67 12.35
N ILE A 188 -12.78 3.87 12.40
CA ILE A 188 -12.11 5.14 12.10
C ILE A 188 -11.16 4.87 10.94
N GLY A 189 -10.98 5.84 10.03
CA GLY A 189 -10.01 5.67 8.95
C GLY A 189 -10.56 4.91 7.75
N ASN A 190 -9.66 4.66 6.81
CA ASN A 190 -9.88 3.70 5.74
C ASN A 190 -9.44 2.32 6.23
N GLY A 191 -10.38 1.37 6.31
CA GLY A 191 -10.12 0.05 6.87
C GLY A 191 -9.07 -0.75 6.12
N MET A 192 -9.00 -0.64 4.77
CA MET A 192 -7.96 -1.32 4.00
C MET A 192 -6.58 -0.81 4.39
N SER A 193 -6.44 0.52 4.44
CA SER A 193 -5.18 1.18 4.79
C SER A 193 -4.74 0.84 6.21
N LEU A 194 -5.68 0.75 7.16
CA LEU A 194 -5.41 0.35 8.53
C LEU A 194 -5.01 -1.12 8.68
N LEU A 195 -5.61 -2.03 7.92
CA LEU A 195 -5.18 -3.44 7.92
C LEU A 195 -3.77 -3.60 7.37
N ILE A 196 -3.41 -2.86 6.31
CA ILE A 196 -2.03 -2.86 5.79
C ILE A 196 -1.08 -2.25 6.83
N PHE A 197 -1.44 -1.10 7.41
CA PHE A 197 -0.67 -0.46 8.47
C PHE A 197 -0.36 -1.42 9.63
N THR A 198 -1.38 -2.13 10.12
CA THR A 198 -1.22 -3.08 11.22
C THR A 198 -0.44 -4.33 10.85
N SER A 199 -0.56 -4.79 9.60
CA SER A 199 0.21 -5.92 9.05
C SER A 199 1.71 -5.61 9.07
N ILE A 200 2.07 -4.44 8.55
CA ILE A 200 3.45 -3.98 8.52
C ILE A 200 3.93 -3.63 9.94
N ALA A 201 3.15 -2.90 10.73
CA ALA A 201 3.57 -2.43 12.05
C ALA A 201 3.91 -3.56 13.04
N ALA A 202 3.29 -4.75 12.93
CA ALA A 202 3.64 -5.84 13.85
C ALA A 202 4.85 -6.70 13.42
N THR A 203 5.43 -6.49 12.23
CA THR A 203 6.73 -7.10 11.91
C THR A 203 7.89 -6.29 12.50
N PHE A 204 7.69 -5.01 12.82
CA PHE A 204 8.72 -4.13 13.38
C PHE A 204 9.34 -4.67 14.68
N PRO A 205 8.57 -5.06 15.71
CA PRO A 205 9.16 -5.51 16.98
C PRO A 205 10.06 -6.73 16.81
N ALA A 206 9.61 -7.73 16.04
CA ALA A 206 10.38 -8.95 15.78
C ALA A 206 11.65 -8.67 14.98
N ALA A 207 11.56 -7.82 13.95
CA ALA A 207 12.72 -7.43 13.16
C ALA A 207 13.77 -6.64 13.97
N MET A 208 13.32 -5.71 14.84
CA MET A 208 14.20 -4.97 15.73
C MET A 208 14.89 -5.89 16.76
N TRP A 209 14.16 -6.87 17.29
CA TRP A 209 14.72 -7.87 18.20
C TRP A 209 15.78 -8.74 17.51
N ALA A 210 15.51 -9.20 16.28
CA ALA A 210 16.46 -9.99 15.50
C ALA A 210 17.76 -9.22 15.17
N ILE A 211 17.68 -7.91 14.92
CA ILE A 211 18.87 -7.07 14.69
C ILE A 211 19.72 -6.97 15.96
N TRP A 212 19.08 -6.84 17.12
CA TRP A 212 19.77 -6.78 18.41
C TRP A 212 20.52 -8.09 18.68
N GLU A 213 19.88 -9.25 18.52
CA GLU A 213 20.53 -10.55 18.73
C GLU A 213 21.66 -10.82 17.72
N ALA A 214 21.49 -10.44 16.46
CA ALA A 214 22.43 -10.79 15.40
C ALA A 214 23.67 -9.88 15.31
N LYS A 215 23.52 -8.56 15.52
CA LYS A 215 24.60 -7.57 15.27
C LYS A 215 24.96 -6.71 16.49
N GLY A 216 24.35 -6.96 17.65
CA GLY A 216 24.68 -6.30 18.91
C GLY A 216 24.07 -4.89 19.07
N PHE A 217 24.29 -4.28 20.24
CA PHE A 217 23.65 -3.03 20.65
C PHE A 217 24.06 -1.80 19.83
N GLU A 218 25.32 -1.74 19.37
CA GLU A 218 25.84 -0.59 18.61
C GLU A 218 25.17 -0.46 17.24
N VAL A 219 25.07 -1.56 16.49
CA VAL A 219 24.40 -1.59 15.18
C VAL A 219 22.90 -1.35 15.33
N PHE A 220 22.29 -1.93 16.36
CA PHE A 220 20.88 -1.68 16.69
C PHE A 220 20.60 -0.18 16.90
N LEU A 221 21.44 0.51 17.68
CA LEU A 221 21.27 1.93 17.98
C LEU A 221 21.50 2.80 16.73
N MET A 222 22.48 2.46 15.90
CA MET A 222 22.70 3.13 14.61
C MET A 222 21.48 2.99 13.68
N VAL A 223 20.94 1.77 13.53
CA VAL A 223 19.76 1.49 12.71
C VAL A 223 18.54 2.27 13.22
N LEU A 224 18.33 2.32 14.54
CA LEU A 224 17.24 3.06 15.14
C LEU A 224 17.32 4.57 14.83
N ILE A 225 18.51 5.16 14.95
CA ILE A 225 18.74 6.58 14.66
C ILE A 225 18.47 6.87 13.17
N VAL A 226 19.02 6.05 12.27
CA VAL A 226 18.78 6.19 10.82
C VAL A 226 17.29 6.05 10.50
N GLY A 227 16.61 5.06 11.09
CA GLY A 227 15.17 4.86 10.93
C GLY A 227 14.34 6.07 11.37
N ILE A 228 14.67 6.68 12.50
CA ILE A 228 14.02 7.91 12.98
C ILE A 228 14.27 9.09 12.05
N ILE A 229 15.50 9.26 11.56
CA ILE A 229 15.85 10.34 10.62
C ILE A 229 15.07 10.18 9.31
N VAL A 230 15.04 8.97 8.74
CA VAL A 230 14.28 8.68 7.53
C VAL A 230 12.79 8.91 7.76
N MET A 231 12.24 8.45 8.89
CA MET A 231 10.83 8.68 9.23
C MET A 231 10.51 10.18 9.38
N ALA A 232 11.38 10.97 10.01
CA ALA A 232 11.20 12.41 10.14
C ALA A 232 11.23 13.12 8.77
N LEU A 233 12.14 12.72 7.89
CA LEU A 233 12.23 13.22 6.52
C LEU A 233 10.95 12.89 5.73
N VAL A 234 10.47 11.65 5.84
CA VAL A 234 9.22 11.20 5.22
C VAL A 234 8.03 12.02 5.72
N VAL A 235 7.90 12.21 7.03
CA VAL A 235 6.83 13.05 7.63
C VAL A 235 6.91 14.49 7.11
N PHE A 236 8.11 15.06 7.01
CA PHE A 236 8.31 16.42 6.51
C PHE A 236 7.83 16.58 5.06
N VAL A 237 8.18 15.64 4.19
CA VAL A 237 7.77 15.69 2.77
C VAL A 237 6.27 15.39 2.61
N GLU A 238 5.72 14.40 3.33
CA GLU A 238 4.29 14.06 3.29
C GLU A 238 3.39 15.19 3.81
N GLN A 239 3.87 16.01 4.74
CA GLN A 239 3.14 17.19 5.22
C GLN A 239 3.36 18.44 4.35
N SER A 240 4.33 18.40 3.43
CA SER A 240 4.63 19.52 2.55
C SER A 240 3.52 19.69 1.49
N GLN A 241 3.02 20.92 1.40
CA GLN A 241 1.96 21.30 0.46
C GLN A 241 2.24 22.67 -0.15
N ARG A 242 2.01 22.80 -1.45
CA ARG A 242 1.95 24.07 -2.15
C ARG A 242 0.54 24.63 -2.07
N ARG A 243 0.39 25.78 -1.42
CA ARG A 243 -0.91 26.46 -1.27
C ARG A 243 -1.13 27.39 -2.46
N ILE A 244 -2.12 27.09 -3.30
CA ILE A 244 -2.53 27.99 -4.38
C ILE A 244 -3.66 28.90 -3.86
N PRO A 245 -3.47 30.22 -3.78
CA PRO A 245 -4.51 31.11 -3.30
C PRO A 245 -5.68 31.16 -4.29
N VAL A 246 -6.89 31.11 -3.75
CA VAL A 246 -8.15 31.20 -4.50
C VAL A 246 -9.01 32.27 -3.86
N GLN A 247 -9.68 33.05 -4.71
CA GLN A 247 -10.65 34.03 -4.28
C GLN A 247 -12.02 33.63 -4.84
N TYR A 248 -13.01 33.60 -3.96
CA TYR A 248 -14.41 33.49 -4.36
C TYR A 248 -14.99 34.88 -4.58
N ALA A 249 -15.72 35.05 -5.68
CA ALA A 249 -16.33 36.32 -6.04
C ALA A 249 -17.22 36.84 -4.91
N LYS A 250 -17.07 38.13 -4.59
CA LYS A 250 -17.91 38.81 -3.59
C LYS A 250 -19.31 38.98 -4.14
N ARG A 251 -20.34 38.73 -3.33
CA ARG A 251 -21.73 39.05 -3.70
C ARG A 251 -22.08 40.40 -3.11
N MET A 252 -22.37 41.38 -3.97
CA MET A 252 -22.80 42.70 -3.53
C MET A 252 -24.30 42.64 -3.24
N VAL A 253 -24.70 42.87 -1.99
CA VAL A 253 -26.11 42.97 -1.59
C VAL A 253 -26.32 44.38 -1.02
N GLY A 254 -27.00 45.24 -1.78
CA GLY A 254 -27.13 46.66 -1.47
C GLY A 254 -25.80 47.43 -1.57
N ARG A 255 -25.50 48.32 -0.61
CA ARG A 255 -24.24 49.09 -0.53
C ARG A 255 -23.10 48.36 0.20
N ARG A 256 -23.31 47.15 0.71
CA ARG A 256 -22.30 46.40 1.46
C ARG A 256 -21.85 45.17 0.66
N THR A 257 -20.55 45.02 0.49
CA THR A 257 -19.96 43.81 -0.08
C THR A 257 -19.97 42.70 0.97
N TYR A 258 -20.73 41.63 0.74
CA TYR A 258 -20.70 40.43 1.55
C TYR A 258 -19.86 39.35 0.83
N GLY A 259 -19.02 38.66 1.59
CA GLY A 259 -18.19 37.59 1.05
C GLY A 259 -16.90 38.07 0.36
N GLY A 260 -16.12 37.09 -0.08
CA GLY A 260 -14.71 37.25 -0.45
C GLY A 260 -13.78 36.72 0.64
N THR A 261 -13.92 35.43 0.95
CA THR A 261 -12.92 34.74 1.76
C THR A 261 -11.74 34.39 0.86
N ASN A 262 -10.53 34.79 1.28
CA ASN A 262 -9.31 34.28 0.70
C ASN A 262 -9.16 32.84 1.19
N THR A 263 -9.21 31.89 0.27
CA THR A 263 -8.95 30.47 0.56
C THR A 263 -7.71 30.03 -0.21
N TYR A 264 -7.32 28.78 -0.03
CA TYR A 264 -6.28 28.19 -0.86
C TYR A 264 -6.63 26.73 -1.16
N ILE A 265 -6.21 26.26 -2.33
CA ILE A 265 -6.21 24.84 -2.68
C ILE A 265 -4.86 24.27 -2.26
N PRO A 266 -4.82 23.32 -1.31
CA PRO A 266 -3.58 22.65 -0.94
C PRO A 266 -3.23 21.60 -1.99
N LEU A 267 -2.10 21.75 -2.67
CA LEU A 267 -1.50 20.71 -3.50
C LEU A 267 -0.36 20.04 -2.74
N LYS A 268 -0.51 18.77 -2.35
CA LYS A 268 0.58 18.04 -1.66
C LYS A 268 1.75 17.79 -2.61
N VAL A 269 2.96 17.69 -2.06
CA VAL A 269 4.14 17.29 -2.84
C VAL A 269 4.03 15.84 -3.31
N ASN A 270 3.58 14.95 -2.42
CA ASN A 270 3.21 13.59 -2.77
C ASN A 270 1.68 13.45 -2.86
N MET A 271 1.11 13.69 -4.05
CA MET A 271 -0.30 13.38 -4.30
C MET A 271 -0.53 11.89 -4.56
N ALA A 272 0.50 11.18 -5.01
CA ALA A 272 0.38 9.78 -5.43
C ALA A 272 0.36 8.79 -4.26
N GLY A 273 0.87 9.20 -3.10
CA GLY A 273 1.03 8.33 -1.93
C GLY A 273 2.01 7.21 -2.21
N VAL A 274 1.64 5.98 -1.84
CA VAL A 274 2.48 4.78 -1.99
C VAL A 274 2.13 3.96 -3.23
N ILE A 275 1.02 4.29 -3.89
CA ILE A 275 0.44 3.48 -4.97
C ILE A 275 1.42 3.28 -6.15
N PRO A 276 2.19 4.29 -6.61
CA PRO A 276 3.19 4.08 -7.67
C PRO A 276 4.25 3.04 -7.34
N ILE A 277 4.68 2.95 -6.08
CA ILE A 277 5.67 1.95 -5.64
C ILE A 277 5.09 0.55 -5.77
N ILE A 278 3.81 0.39 -5.40
CA ILE A 278 3.09 -0.88 -5.50
C ILE A 278 2.96 -1.28 -6.98
N PHE A 279 2.62 -0.35 -7.88
CA PHE A 279 2.58 -0.62 -9.33
C PHE A 279 3.92 -1.03 -9.89
N ALA A 280 4.99 -0.31 -9.55
CA ALA A 280 6.32 -0.65 -10.01
C ALA A 280 6.70 -2.07 -9.56
N SER A 281 6.42 -2.42 -8.30
CA SER A 281 6.70 -3.76 -7.77
C SER A 281 5.85 -4.86 -8.42
N SER A 282 4.56 -4.60 -8.71
CA SER A 282 3.70 -5.60 -9.34
C SER A 282 4.00 -5.80 -10.82
N LEU A 283 4.43 -4.75 -11.53
CA LEU A 283 4.85 -4.87 -12.92
C LEU A 283 6.17 -5.66 -13.03
N LEU A 284 7.11 -5.44 -12.12
CA LEU A 284 8.36 -6.21 -12.05
C LEU A 284 8.14 -7.68 -11.67
N TYR A 285 7.01 -8.01 -11.05
CA TYR A 285 6.65 -9.39 -10.73
C TYR A 285 6.29 -10.23 -11.96
N ILE A 286 5.68 -9.63 -12.99
CA ILE A 286 5.19 -10.37 -14.15
C ILE A 286 6.32 -11.12 -14.89
N PRO A 287 7.45 -10.48 -15.25
CA PRO A 287 8.58 -11.18 -15.86
C PRO A 287 9.16 -12.28 -14.97
N MET A 288 9.25 -12.04 -13.66
CA MET A 288 9.73 -13.03 -12.69
C MET A 288 8.83 -14.27 -12.63
N LEU A 289 7.52 -14.06 -12.62
CA LEU A 289 6.54 -15.15 -12.62
C LEU A 289 6.63 -15.96 -13.92
N ILE A 290 6.71 -15.31 -15.07
CA ILE A 290 6.88 -16.00 -16.37
C ILE A 290 8.19 -16.77 -16.43
N ALA A 291 9.28 -16.21 -15.88
CA ALA A 291 10.57 -16.89 -15.79
C ALA A 291 10.50 -18.13 -14.89
N GLN A 292 9.82 -18.06 -13.74
CA GLN A 292 9.61 -19.22 -12.85
C GLN A 292 8.81 -20.34 -13.52
N PHE A 293 7.76 -20.02 -14.28
CA PHE A 293 6.98 -21.05 -14.97
C PHE A 293 7.75 -21.73 -16.11
N ASN A 294 8.84 -21.13 -16.60
CA ASN A 294 9.67 -21.65 -17.68
C ASN A 294 11.00 -22.25 -17.20
N THR A 295 11.20 -22.45 -15.89
CA THR A 295 12.35 -23.23 -15.39
C THR A 295 12.04 -24.73 -15.55
N PRO A 296 12.80 -25.48 -16.36
CA PRO A 296 12.55 -26.91 -16.57
C PRO A 296 12.77 -27.71 -15.28
N THR A 297 11.83 -28.61 -14.96
CA THR A 297 11.91 -29.51 -13.79
C THR A 297 12.96 -30.61 -13.97
N ASP A 298 13.42 -30.86 -15.21
CA ASP A 298 14.29 -31.97 -15.58
C ASP A 298 15.81 -31.66 -15.48
N GLY A 299 16.22 -30.58 -14.82
CA GLY A 299 17.64 -30.24 -14.66
C GLY A 299 18.36 -29.83 -15.96
N SER A 300 17.62 -29.56 -17.03
CA SER A 300 18.15 -28.92 -18.24
C SER A 300 18.38 -27.42 -17.99
N ALA A 301 19.41 -26.86 -18.63
CA ALA A 301 19.72 -25.44 -18.49
C ALA A 301 18.49 -24.60 -18.91
N PRO A 302 18.02 -23.66 -18.06
CA PRO A 302 16.93 -22.79 -18.44
C PRO A 302 17.31 -22.01 -19.70
N PRO A 303 16.35 -21.64 -20.56
CA PRO A 303 16.62 -20.77 -21.70
C PRO A 303 17.42 -19.52 -21.28
N GLU A 304 18.35 -19.04 -22.12
CA GLU A 304 19.22 -17.90 -21.78
C GLU A 304 18.42 -16.63 -21.39
N TRP A 305 17.22 -16.46 -21.94
CA TRP A 305 16.33 -15.36 -21.55
C TRP A 305 15.79 -15.52 -20.12
N VAL A 306 15.53 -16.74 -19.65
CA VAL A 306 15.07 -17.03 -18.28
C VAL A 306 16.19 -16.79 -17.28
N THR A 307 17.41 -17.23 -17.60
CA THR A 307 18.57 -16.99 -16.73
C THR A 307 18.93 -15.51 -16.67
N TRP A 308 18.84 -14.79 -17.80
CA TRP A 308 19.05 -13.34 -17.83
C TRP A 308 18.00 -12.58 -17.01
N ILE A 309 16.71 -12.91 -17.15
CA ILE A 309 15.63 -12.31 -16.35
C ILE A 309 15.84 -12.64 -14.87
N SER A 310 16.13 -13.91 -14.55
CA SER A 310 16.36 -14.33 -13.18
C SER A 310 17.53 -13.53 -12.55
N GLN A 311 18.67 -13.46 -13.21
CA GLN A 311 19.86 -12.79 -12.68
C GLN A 311 19.71 -11.26 -12.55
N HIS A 312 18.95 -10.61 -13.43
CA HIS A 312 18.82 -9.15 -13.44
C HIS A 312 17.59 -8.63 -12.71
N PHE A 313 16.50 -9.40 -12.64
CA PHE A 313 15.21 -8.95 -12.09
C PHE A 313 14.78 -9.64 -10.80
N THR A 314 15.48 -10.70 -10.33
CA THR A 314 15.09 -11.39 -9.07
C THR A 314 15.95 -11.00 -7.87
N THR A 315 17.23 -10.73 -8.08
CA THR A 315 18.14 -10.24 -7.05
C THR A 315 18.06 -8.71 -6.99
N GLY A 316 17.54 -8.18 -5.88
CA GLY A 316 17.42 -6.75 -5.63
C GLY A 316 18.76 -6.01 -5.56
N ASP A 317 19.88 -6.74 -5.56
CA ASP A 317 21.24 -6.21 -5.56
C ASP A 317 21.72 -5.75 -6.95
N SER A 318 21.03 -6.15 -8.03
CA SER A 318 21.46 -5.78 -9.38
C SER A 318 21.25 -4.27 -9.60
N PRO A 319 22.27 -3.50 -10.04
CA PRO A 319 22.10 -2.08 -10.34
C PRO A 319 21.06 -1.82 -11.44
N LEU A 320 20.88 -2.79 -12.35
CA LEU A 320 19.87 -2.73 -13.39
C LEU A 320 18.46 -2.81 -12.79
N TYR A 321 18.22 -3.71 -11.83
CA TYR A 321 16.95 -3.79 -11.10
C TYR A 321 16.62 -2.47 -10.42
N MET A 322 17.58 -1.90 -9.68
CA MET A 322 17.40 -0.62 -9.00
C MET A 322 17.07 0.51 -9.99
N LEU A 323 17.77 0.58 -11.12
CA LEU A 323 17.53 1.60 -12.14
C LEU A 323 16.16 1.45 -12.79
N VAL A 324 15.77 0.24 -13.21
CA VAL A 324 14.46 0.00 -13.83
C VAL A 324 13.34 0.24 -12.82
N TYR A 325 13.51 -0.22 -11.57
CA TYR A 325 12.55 0.03 -10.49
C TYR A 325 12.37 1.53 -10.23
N PHE A 326 13.47 2.29 -10.14
CA PHE A 326 13.43 3.74 -9.97
C PHE A 326 12.72 4.47 -11.13
N LEU A 327 13.04 4.10 -12.38
CA LEU A 327 12.39 4.68 -13.55
C LEU A 327 10.89 4.34 -13.61
N LEU A 328 10.52 3.10 -13.30
CA LEU A 328 9.12 2.69 -13.22
C LEU A 328 8.36 3.48 -12.14
N ILE A 329 8.95 3.70 -10.97
CA ILE A 329 8.33 4.51 -9.91
C ILE A 329 8.09 5.93 -10.39
N ILE A 330 9.07 6.55 -11.06
CA ILE A 330 8.89 7.90 -11.61
C ILE A 330 7.75 7.91 -12.64
N GLY A 331 7.78 7.00 -13.61
CA GLY A 331 6.76 6.88 -14.65
C GLY A 331 5.36 6.69 -14.07
N PHE A 332 5.19 5.75 -13.13
CA PHE A 332 3.91 5.49 -12.48
C PHE A 332 3.46 6.63 -11.57
N THR A 333 4.39 7.40 -10.99
CA THR A 333 4.03 8.58 -10.18
C THR A 333 3.42 9.66 -11.06
N TYR A 334 4.02 9.95 -12.22
CA TYR A 334 3.45 10.90 -13.19
C TYR A 334 2.09 10.43 -13.71
N PHE A 335 2.01 9.17 -14.10
CA PHE A 335 0.79 8.56 -14.59
C PHE A 335 -0.35 8.63 -13.55
N TYR A 336 -0.07 8.26 -12.29
CA TYR A 336 -1.07 8.25 -11.23
C TYR A 336 -1.53 9.67 -10.84
N VAL A 337 -0.61 10.65 -10.75
CA VAL A 337 -0.99 12.04 -10.44
C VAL A 337 -1.88 12.63 -11.54
N ALA A 338 -1.56 12.37 -12.82
CA ALA A 338 -2.36 12.86 -13.95
C ALA A 338 -3.80 12.31 -13.95
N ILE A 339 -3.99 11.07 -13.49
CA ILE A 339 -5.32 10.45 -13.41
C ILE A 339 -6.11 10.95 -12.20
N THR A 340 -5.46 11.06 -11.04
CA THR A 340 -6.14 11.39 -9.79
C THR A 340 -6.48 12.87 -9.66
N PHE A 341 -5.68 13.77 -10.24
CA PHE A 341 -5.94 15.20 -10.23
C PHE A 341 -6.18 15.69 -11.66
N ASN A 342 -7.44 15.79 -12.05
CA ASN A 342 -7.82 16.36 -13.34
C ASN A 342 -7.88 17.90 -13.26
N PRO A 343 -6.93 18.65 -13.86
CA PRO A 343 -6.89 20.11 -13.74
C PRO A 343 -8.10 20.79 -14.40
N VAL A 344 -8.65 20.17 -15.45
CA VAL A 344 -9.81 20.68 -16.20
C VAL A 344 -11.06 20.64 -15.34
N GLU A 345 -11.33 19.50 -14.70
CA GLU A 345 -12.50 19.36 -13.82
C GLU A 345 -12.40 20.27 -12.60
N VAL A 346 -11.21 20.42 -12.00
CA VAL A 346 -11.00 21.34 -10.87
C VAL A 346 -11.24 22.78 -11.28
N ALA A 347 -10.72 23.20 -12.44
CA ALA A 347 -10.93 24.54 -12.98
C ALA A 347 -12.42 24.82 -13.31
N ASP A 348 -13.13 23.85 -13.88
CA ASP A 348 -14.56 23.98 -14.17
C ASP A 348 -15.40 24.03 -12.89
N ASN A 349 -15.06 23.22 -11.88
CA ASN A 349 -15.70 23.29 -10.57
C ASN A 349 -15.45 24.64 -9.91
N MET A 350 -14.23 25.18 -9.96
CA MET A 350 -13.94 26.53 -9.47
C MET A 350 -14.79 27.58 -10.18
N LYS A 351 -14.90 27.51 -11.52
CA LYS A 351 -15.74 28.40 -12.31
C LYS A 351 -17.21 28.31 -11.90
N LYS A 352 -17.76 27.09 -11.69
CA LYS A 352 -19.13 26.86 -11.22
C LYS A 352 -19.39 27.48 -9.84
N TYR A 353 -18.43 27.42 -8.93
CA TYR A 353 -18.53 28.01 -7.59
C TYR A 353 -18.12 29.49 -7.52
N GLY A 354 -17.87 30.14 -8.66
CA GLY A 354 -17.46 31.55 -8.70
C GLY A 354 -16.07 31.83 -8.11
N GLY A 355 -15.23 30.79 -8.00
CA GLY A 355 -13.84 30.88 -7.57
C GLY A 355 -12.89 31.13 -8.73
N PHE A 356 -11.85 31.94 -8.51
CA PHE A 356 -10.78 32.16 -9.48
C PHE A 356 -9.43 32.32 -8.77
N ILE A 357 -8.35 32.04 -9.50
CA ILE A 357 -6.99 32.29 -9.02
C ILE A 357 -6.65 33.75 -9.36
N PRO A 358 -6.21 34.57 -8.38
CA PRO A 358 -5.83 35.96 -8.65
C PRO A 358 -4.82 36.06 -9.79
N GLY A 359 -5.13 36.87 -10.80
CA GLY A 359 -4.28 37.06 -12.00
C GLY A 359 -4.54 36.07 -13.15
N ILE A 360 -5.41 35.07 -12.99
CA ILE A 360 -5.70 34.06 -14.02
C ILE A 360 -7.22 34.00 -14.26
N ARG A 361 -7.63 34.06 -15.54
CA ARG A 361 -9.05 33.97 -15.91
C ARG A 361 -9.58 32.56 -15.65
N ALA A 362 -10.78 32.47 -15.07
CA ALA A 362 -11.46 31.20 -14.79
C ALA A 362 -11.75 30.42 -16.09
N GLY A 363 -11.51 29.10 -16.07
CA GLY A 363 -11.66 28.20 -17.22
C GLY A 363 -10.33 27.62 -17.69
N ARG A 364 -10.13 27.51 -19.01
CA ARG A 364 -8.92 26.89 -19.61
C ARG A 364 -7.58 27.44 -19.06
N PRO A 365 -7.37 28.76 -18.92
CA PRO A 365 -6.11 29.28 -18.37
C PRO A 365 -5.86 28.85 -16.92
N THR A 366 -6.92 28.62 -16.14
CA THR A 366 -6.80 28.08 -14.78
C THR A 366 -6.36 26.62 -14.82
N ALA A 367 -6.92 25.82 -15.73
CA ALA A 367 -6.53 24.42 -15.91
C ALA A 367 -5.05 24.29 -16.34
N GLU A 368 -4.61 25.09 -17.31
CA GLU A 368 -3.20 25.14 -17.76
C GLU A 368 -2.24 25.54 -16.63
N TYR A 369 -2.63 26.51 -15.80
CA TYR A 369 -1.81 26.89 -14.64
C TYR A 369 -1.76 25.77 -13.60
N LEU A 370 -2.88 25.13 -13.29
CA LEU A 370 -2.91 24.00 -12.35
C LEU A 370 -2.04 22.85 -12.87
N ASP A 371 -2.14 22.52 -14.16
CA ASP A 371 -1.31 21.50 -14.81
C ASP A 371 0.19 21.83 -14.75
N TYR A 372 0.56 23.06 -15.09
CA TYR A 372 1.94 23.56 -14.97
C TYR A 372 2.48 23.43 -13.54
N VAL A 373 1.64 23.76 -12.55
CA VAL A 373 1.99 23.65 -11.14
C VAL A 373 2.16 22.19 -10.74
N LEU A 374 1.22 21.31 -11.08
CA LEU A 374 1.25 19.90 -10.74
C LEU A 374 2.48 19.22 -11.33
N THR A 375 2.75 19.39 -12.62
CA THR A 375 3.88 18.75 -13.30
C THR A 375 5.22 19.10 -12.64
N ARG A 376 5.37 20.34 -12.16
CA ARG A 376 6.57 20.81 -11.44
C ARG A 376 6.65 20.34 -9.98
N ILE A 377 5.52 20.11 -9.32
CA ILE A 377 5.50 19.51 -7.97
C ILE A 377 5.78 18.01 -8.06
N THR A 378 5.24 17.34 -9.08
CA THR A 378 5.38 15.89 -9.27
C THR A 378 6.83 15.49 -9.56
N PHE A 379 7.63 16.34 -10.20
CA PHE A 379 9.05 16.05 -10.46
C PHE A 379 9.84 15.74 -9.15
N PRO A 380 9.96 16.67 -8.19
CA PRO A 380 10.64 16.37 -6.92
C PRO A 380 9.90 15.31 -6.09
N GLY A 381 8.56 15.23 -6.18
CA GLY A 381 7.78 14.19 -5.50
C GLY A 381 8.13 12.78 -5.99
N SER A 382 8.20 12.57 -7.30
CA SER A 382 8.54 11.28 -7.92
C SER A 382 9.97 10.83 -7.62
N LEU A 383 10.91 11.78 -7.60
CA LEU A 383 12.30 11.53 -7.22
C LEU A 383 12.42 11.16 -5.73
N TYR A 384 11.66 11.82 -4.85
CA TYR A 384 11.56 11.47 -3.44
C TYR A 384 11.02 10.04 -3.21
N ILE A 385 9.90 9.68 -3.85
CA ILE A 385 9.31 8.34 -3.75
C ILE A 385 10.30 7.29 -4.27
N GLY A 386 10.93 7.56 -5.41
CA GLY A 386 11.94 6.69 -6.01
C GLY A 386 13.15 6.48 -5.10
N LEU A 387 13.73 7.56 -4.55
CA LEU A 387 14.88 7.47 -3.65
C LEU A 387 14.54 6.68 -2.38
N ILE A 388 13.38 6.91 -1.78
CA ILE A 388 12.96 6.16 -0.58
C ILE A 388 12.79 4.68 -0.88
N ALA A 389 12.24 4.33 -2.04
CA ALA A 389 12.11 2.94 -2.44
C ALA A 389 13.46 2.24 -2.65
N LEU A 390 14.52 3.00 -2.98
CA LEU A 390 15.88 2.49 -3.14
C LEU A 390 16.66 2.35 -1.82
N ILE A 391 16.34 3.13 -0.78
CA ILE A 391 17.05 3.09 0.52
C ILE A 391 17.26 1.65 1.04
N PRO A 392 16.23 0.78 1.07
CA PRO A 392 16.41 -0.59 1.58
C PRO A 392 17.29 -1.42 0.66
N LEU A 393 17.13 -1.30 -0.66
CA LEU A 393 17.91 -2.07 -1.64
C LEU A 393 19.41 -1.75 -1.52
N ILE A 394 19.74 -0.47 -1.34
CA ILE A 394 21.12 -0.02 -1.13
C ILE A 394 21.64 -0.48 0.25
N ALA A 395 20.83 -0.35 1.30
CA ALA A 395 21.21 -0.77 2.65
C ALA A 395 21.47 -2.29 2.75
N LEU A 396 20.67 -3.10 2.04
CA LEU A 396 20.85 -4.55 1.94
C LEU A 396 22.17 -4.91 1.25
N SER A 397 22.49 -4.25 0.13
CA SER A 397 23.73 -4.51 -0.62
C SER A 397 25.01 -4.09 0.14
N THR A 398 24.95 -3.05 0.98
CA THR A 398 26.13 -2.44 1.61
C THR A 398 26.40 -2.93 3.03
N VAL A 399 25.36 -3.26 3.82
CA VAL A 399 25.51 -3.58 5.25
C VAL A 399 25.45 -5.09 5.52
N GLN A 400 25.09 -5.92 4.51
CA GLN A 400 24.72 -7.33 4.70
C GLN A 400 23.82 -7.49 5.95
N ALA A 401 22.98 -6.50 6.20
CA ALA A 401 22.02 -6.54 7.27
C ALA A 401 20.95 -7.51 6.79
N ASN A 402 20.62 -8.47 7.66
CA ASN A 402 19.61 -9.48 7.42
C ASN A 402 18.39 -8.89 6.68
N GLN A 403 17.85 -9.62 5.70
CA GLN A 403 16.84 -9.17 4.72
C GLN A 403 15.54 -8.63 5.37
N ASN A 404 15.41 -8.79 6.68
CA ASN A 404 14.36 -8.25 7.53
C ASN A 404 14.62 -6.80 7.97
N PHE A 405 15.03 -5.89 7.09
CA PHE A 405 15.09 -4.47 7.45
C PHE A 405 13.66 -3.91 7.55
N PRO A 406 13.13 -3.61 8.75
CA PRO A 406 11.71 -3.27 8.92
C PRO A 406 11.37 -1.90 8.32
N PHE A 407 12.38 -1.04 8.17
CA PHE A 407 12.30 0.29 7.58
C PHE A 407 12.40 0.25 6.03
N GLY A 408 11.71 -0.70 5.39
CA GLY A 408 11.53 -0.74 3.93
C GLY A 408 10.88 0.56 3.39
N GLY A 409 11.26 0.99 2.18
CA GLY A 409 10.82 2.27 1.61
C GLY A 409 9.30 2.39 1.50
N ALA A 410 8.63 1.34 0.98
CA ALA A 410 7.17 1.27 0.96
C ALA A 410 6.57 1.16 2.38
N SER A 411 7.23 0.43 3.29
CA SER A 411 6.73 0.16 4.64
C SER A 411 6.61 1.44 5.46
N ILE A 412 7.66 2.28 5.44
CA ILE A 412 7.69 3.56 6.16
C ILE A 412 6.64 4.51 5.58
N LEU A 413 6.55 4.61 4.25
CA LEU A 413 5.58 5.51 3.61
C LEU A 413 4.14 5.15 3.97
N ILE A 414 3.81 3.86 4.04
CA ILE A 414 2.48 3.41 4.46
C ILE A 414 2.24 3.73 5.92
N ILE A 415 3.22 3.43 6.79
CA ILE A 415 3.10 3.68 8.24
C ILE A 415 2.86 5.16 8.52
N VAL A 416 3.66 6.03 7.92
CA VAL A 416 3.53 7.48 8.10
C VAL A 416 2.26 8.00 7.44
N GLY A 417 1.97 7.62 6.21
CA GLY A 417 0.82 8.09 5.45
C GLY A 417 -0.51 7.75 6.14
N VAL A 418 -0.71 6.47 6.46
CA VAL A 418 -1.94 6.00 7.11
C VAL A 418 -2.02 6.50 8.55
N GLY A 419 -0.91 6.55 9.28
CA GLY A 419 -0.87 7.10 10.63
C GLY A 419 -1.30 8.57 10.66
N LEU A 420 -0.73 9.41 9.79
CA LEU A 420 -1.07 10.82 9.69
C LEU A 420 -2.51 11.03 9.21
N GLU A 421 -3.00 10.24 8.26
CA GLU A 421 -4.37 10.33 7.78
C GLU A 421 -5.38 9.97 8.88
N THR A 422 -5.12 8.90 9.62
CA THR A 422 -5.98 8.47 10.72
C THR A 422 -6.07 9.55 11.80
N VAL A 423 -4.93 10.16 12.17
CA VAL A 423 -4.90 11.27 13.14
C VAL A 423 -5.68 12.48 12.60
N LYS A 424 -5.48 12.87 11.35
CA LYS A 424 -6.20 14.00 10.73
C LYS A 424 -7.71 13.77 10.70
N GLN A 425 -8.16 12.55 10.39
CA GLN A 425 -9.58 12.22 10.39
C GLN A 425 -10.18 12.27 11.79
N ILE A 426 -9.45 11.79 12.81
CA ILE A 426 -9.86 11.89 14.21
C ILE A 426 -9.98 13.37 14.62
N ASP A 427 -8.96 14.18 14.32
CA ASP A 427 -8.96 15.61 14.64
C ASP A 427 -10.10 16.35 13.93
N ALA A 428 -10.39 16.02 12.67
CA ALA A 428 -11.50 16.62 11.92
C ALA A 428 -12.87 16.31 12.57
N GLN A 429 -13.09 15.07 13.02
CA GLN A 429 -14.32 14.69 13.74
C GLN A 429 -14.44 15.40 15.10
N LEU A 430 -13.32 15.57 15.81
CA LEU A 430 -13.29 16.33 17.07
C LEU A 430 -13.59 17.82 16.82
N GLN A 431 -13.04 18.42 15.77
CA GLN A 431 -13.30 19.82 15.41
C GLN A 431 -14.75 20.07 15.00
N GLN A 432 -15.38 19.14 14.27
CA GLN A 432 -16.81 19.24 13.92
C GLN A 432 -17.72 19.33 15.15
N ARG A 433 -17.35 18.69 16.28
CA ARG A 433 -18.10 18.84 17.54
C ARG A 433 -17.88 20.17 18.25
N HIS A 434 -16.71 20.79 18.05
CA HIS A 434 -16.38 22.09 18.64
C HIS A 434 -16.87 23.27 17.78
N TYR A 435 -17.68 23.02 16.75
CA TYR A 435 -18.52 24.05 16.12
C TYR A 435 -19.66 24.45 17.09
N GLU A 436 -19.31 24.87 18.31
CA GLU A 436 -20.21 25.60 19.21
C GLU A 436 -20.11 27.10 18.89
N GLY A 437 -21.26 27.74 18.65
CA GLY A 437 -21.42 29.15 19.02
C GLY A 437 -21.20 30.23 17.96
N LEU A 438 -21.63 30.04 16.69
CA LEU A 438 -21.88 31.20 15.80
C LEU A 438 -23.35 31.69 15.84
N LEU A 439 -24.23 30.95 16.53
CA LEU A 439 -25.65 31.27 16.71
C LEU A 439 -26.07 31.17 18.19
N ARG A 440 -25.27 31.74 19.10
CA ARG A 440 -25.75 32.10 20.44
C ARG A 440 -25.44 33.55 20.73
#